data_AF-A0A3A8VZF0-F1
#
_entry.id   AF-A0A3A8VZF0-F1
#
_cell.length_a   1.000
_cell.length_b   1.000
_cell.length_c   1.000
_cell.angle_alpha   90.00
_cell.angle_beta   90.00
_cell.angle_gamma   90.00
#
_symmetry.space_group_name_H-M   'P 1'
#
loop_
_entity.id
_entity.type
_entity.pdbx_description
1 polymer ?
#
loop_
_entity_poly.entity_id
_entity_poly.type
_entity_poly.pdbx_seq_one_letter_code
_entity_poly.pdbx_strand_id
1 'polypeptide(L)'
;MRKETSQWSKDVRKAVIDKDLSLKQLAENIGYSYAVVSSVINGRYSNASYKAIAEKINRELGTTGLPERVDTPSDEWCQAVKIELVKRSMSVNQLAEKASVSRDRLSMVINGRMMNEQIVEKVNSLLDISLSAVPVCDS
;
A
#
# COMPACT_ATOMS: atom_id res chain seq x y z
N MET A 1 -13.33 8.20 -7.68
CA MET A 1 -14.12 7.51 -6.65
C MET A 1 -13.46 7.75 -5.30
N ARG A 2 -14.20 8.24 -4.30
CA ARG A 2 -13.72 8.22 -2.91
C ARG A 2 -13.68 6.75 -2.51
N LYS A 3 -12.51 6.26 -2.11
CA LYS A 3 -12.41 4.91 -1.54
C LYS A 3 -13.22 4.91 -0.25
N GLU A 4 -14.23 4.04 -0.18
CA GLU A 4 -14.95 3.86 1.08
C GLU A 4 -13.98 3.35 2.15
N THR A 5 -14.11 3.86 3.36
CA THR A 5 -13.33 3.38 4.50
C THR A 5 -13.71 1.93 4.75
N SER A 6 -12.72 1.02 4.79
CA SER A 6 -12.96 -0.40 5.03
C SER A 6 -13.75 -0.64 6.31
N GLN A 7 -14.52 -1.74 6.38
CA GLN A 7 -15.28 -2.05 7.59
C GLN A 7 -14.36 -2.22 8.80
N TRP A 8 -13.23 -2.91 8.65
CA TRP A 8 -12.22 -3.03 9.70
C TRP A 8 -11.72 -1.67 10.20
N SER A 9 -11.45 -0.73 9.30
CA SER A 9 -11.05 0.64 9.66
C SER A 9 -12.13 1.37 10.45
N LYS A 10 -13.41 1.13 10.16
CA LYS A 10 -14.55 1.70 10.92
C LYS A 10 -14.61 1.08 12.32
N ASP A 11 -14.48 -0.24 12.43
CA ASP A 11 -14.54 -0.96 13.70
C ASP A 11 -13.41 -0.57 14.64
N VAL A 12 -12.18 -0.46 14.12
CA VAL A 12 -11.01 0.04 14.88
C VAL A 12 -11.26 1.45 15.41
N ARG A 13 -11.76 2.36 14.57
CA ARG A 13 -12.03 3.75 14.98
C ARG A 13 -13.11 3.82 16.05
N LYS A 14 -14.15 3.00 15.93
CA LYS A 14 -15.20 2.89 16.95
C LYS A 14 -14.61 2.38 18.27
N ALA A 15 -13.85 1.29 18.25
CA ALA A 15 -13.26 0.71 19.46
C ALA A 15 -12.26 1.65 20.16
N VAL A 16 -11.52 2.47 19.41
CA VAL A 16 -10.66 3.53 19.97
C VAL A 16 -11.49 4.55 20.75
N ILE A 17 -12.63 4.98 20.20
CA ILE A 17 -13.56 5.92 20.87
C ILE A 17 -14.20 5.26 22.09
N ASP A 18 -14.69 4.02 21.95
CA ASP A 18 -15.36 3.28 23.03
C ASP A 18 -14.43 3.03 24.23
N LYS A 19 -13.10 3.01 24.02
CA LYS A 19 -12.07 2.87 25.05
C LYS A 19 -11.48 4.19 25.55
N ASP A 20 -12.00 5.34 25.09
CA ASP A 20 -11.47 6.67 25.39
C ASP A 20 -9.95 6.81 25.10
N LEU A 21 -9.51 6.17 24.01
CA LEU A 21 -8.12 6.22 23.56
C LEU A 21 -7.96 7.21 22.40
N SER A 22 -6.76 7.77 22.28
CA SER A 22 -6.30 8.38 21.04
C SER A 22 -5.54 7.37 20.18
N LEU A 23 -5.49 7.60 18.86
CA LEU A 23 -4.65 6.80 17.96
C LEU A 23 -3.16 6.87 18.30
N LYS A 24 -2.72 7.93 18.99
CA LYS A 24 -1.35 8.07 19.47
C LYS A 24 -1.08 7.11 20.64
N GLN A 25 -1.97 7.08 21.63
CA GLN A 25 -1.88 6.14 22.75
C GLN A 25 -1.99 4.69 22.27
N LEU A 26 -2.91 4.39 21.34
CA LEU A 26 -2.98 3.06 20.71
C LEU A 26 -1.62 2.67 20.12
N ALA A 27 -0.99 3.56 19.36
CA ALA A 27 0.29 3.28 18.72
C ALA A 27 1.42 3.03 19.74
N GLU A 28 1.45 3.83 20.80
CA GLU A 28 2.38 3.66 21.93
C GLU A 28 2.18 2.30 22.61
N ASN A 29 0.93 1.88 22.88
CA ASN A 29 0.61 0.60 23.52
C ASN A 29 1.08 -0.61 22.71
N ILE A 30 1.01 -0.55 21.37
CA ILE A 30 1.39 -1.66 20.49
C ILE A 30 2.85 -1.60 20.00
N GLY A 31 3.61 -0.58 20.44
CA GLY A 31 5.02 -0.40 20.13
C GLY A 31 5.31 0.05 18.70
N TYR A 32 4.43 0.85 18.10
CA TYR A 32 4.63 1.44 16.76
C TYR A 32 4.53 2.96 16.79
N SER A 33 5.08 3.62 15.77
CA SER A 33 4.84 5.04 15.59
C SER A 33 3.39 5.31 15.17
N TYR A 34 2.86 6.46 15.57
CA TYR A 34 1.54 6.94 15.14
C TYR A 34 1.39 6.89 13.61
N ALA A 35 2.44 7.26 12.87
CA ALA A 35 2.42 7.26 11.41
C ALA A 35 2.19 5.85 10.83
N VAL A 36 2.83 4.83 11.40
CA VAL A 36 2.66 3.43 10.96
C VAL A 36 1.25 2.94 11.23
N VAL A 37 0.74 3.15 12.45
CA VAL A 37 -0.62 2.73 12.84
C VAL A 37 -1.68 3.46 12.02
N SER A 38 -1.54 4.78 11.86
CA SER A 38 -2.43 5.58 11.04
C SER A 38 -2.41 5.14 9.57
N SER A 39 -1.25 4.79 9.02
CA SER A 39 -1.13 4.23 7.68
C SER A 39 -1.91 2.92 7.52
N VAL A 40 -1.80 1.99 8.47
CA VAL A 40 -2.54 0.72 8.46
C VAL A 40 -4.06 0.95 8.54
N ILE A 41 -4.52 1.75 9.51
CA ILE A 41 -5.94 2.07 9.69
C ILE A 41 -6.54 2.74 8.45
N ASN A 42 -5.76 3.51 7.71
CA ASN A 42 -6.22 4.22 6.52
C ASN A 42 -6.02 3.45 5.20
N GLY A 43 -5.64 2.17 5.23
CA GLY A 43 -5.46 1.42 3.98
C GLY A 43 -4.18 1.77 3.21
N ARG A 44 -3.19 2.39 3.85
CA ARG A 44 -1.94 2.91 3.24
C ARG A 44 -0.73 2.12 3.70
N TYR A 45 -0.68 0.83 3.43
CA TYR A 45 0.35 -0.08 3.95
C TYR A 45 0.91 -1.00 2.85
N SER A 46 2.17 -1.43 3.00
CA SER A 46 2.81 -2.43 2.13
C SER A 46 2.53 -3.85 2.63
N ASN A 47 2.73 -4.85 1.75
CA ASN A 47 2.27 -6.22 1.96
C ASN A 47 2.93 -6.93 3.16
N ALA A 48 4.19 -6.62 3.47
CA ALA A 48 4.98 -7.45 4.38
C ALA A 48 4.63 -7.31 5.88
N SER A 49 4.24 -6.13 6.37
CA SER A 49 4.18 -5.87 7.82
C SER A 49 2.80 -5.51 8.38
N TYR A 50 1.81 -5.26 7.52
CA TYR A 50 0.52 -4.71 7.98
C TYR A 50 -0.29 -5.72 8.79
N LYS A 51 -0.18 -7.03 8.49
CA LYS A 51 -0.90 -8.09 9.21
C LYS A 51 -0.52 -8.11 10.69
N ALA A 52 0.78 -8.11 10.99
CA ALA A 52 1.29 -8.08 12.36
C ALA A 52 0.85 -6.83 13.13
N ILE A 53 0.77 -5.68 12.45
CA ILE A 53 0.27 -4.44 13.06
C ILE A 53 -1.25 -4.53 13.30
N ALA A 54 -2.01 -5.04 12.33
CA ALA A 54 -3.46 -5.21 12.45
C ALA A 54 -3.83 -6.20 13.57
N GLU A 55 -3.08 -7.29 13.71
CA GLU A 55 -3.24 -8.27 14.80
C GLU A 55 -3.01 -7.63 16.18
N LYS A 56 -1.97 -6.80 16.32
CA LYS A 56 -1.73 -6.07 17.56
C LYS A 56 -2.81 -5.03 17.87
N ILE A 57 -3.28 -4.28 16.86
CA ILE A 57 -4.42 -3.36 16.99
C ILE A 57 -5.65 -4.13 17.47
N ASN A 58 -5.96 -5.27 16.84
CA ASN A 58 -7.07 -6.12 17.19
C ASN A 58 -7.00 -6.62 18.62
N ARG A 59 -5.83 -7.11 19.05
CA ARG A 59 -5.61 -7.55 20.43
C ARG A 59 -5.81 -6.44 21.44
N GLU A 60 -5.27 -5.25 21.17
CA GLU A 60 -5.36 -4.09 22.07
C GLU A 60 -6.78 -3.55 22.17
N LEU A 61 -7.53 -3.54 21.06
CA LEU A 61 -8.87 -2.97 20.99
C LEU A 61 -10.00 -4.00 21.20
N GLY A 62 -9.72 -5.30 21.15
CA GLY A 62 -10.74 -6.34 21.14
C GLY A 62 -11.51 -6.42 19.82
N THR A 63 -10.92 -5.96 18.72
CA THR A 63 -11.50 -6.04 17.38
C THR A 63 -11.00 -7.28 16.63
N THR A 64 -11.61 -7.59 15.49
CA THR A 64 -11.21 -8.72 14.63
C THR A 64 -11.15 -8.30 13.17
N GLY A 65 -10.52 -9.12 12.33
CA GLY A 65 -10.44 -8.90 10.88
C GLY A 65 -9.13 -8.25 10.45
N LEU A 66 -9.04 -7.91 9.18
CA LEU A 66 -7.88 -7.25 8.59
C LEU A 66 -8.36 -6.03 7.80
N PRO A 67 -7.50 -4.99 7.64
CA PRO A 67 -7.81 -3.92 6.73
C PRO A 67 -8.02 -4.49 5.32
N GLU A 68 -8.98 -3.90 4.59
CA GLU A 68 -9.24 -4.27 3.21
C GLU A 68 -8.00 -4.02 2.35
N ARG A 69 -7.61 -5.04 1.57
CA ARG A 69 -6.44 -4.96 0.70
C ARG A 69 -6.73 -4.01 -0.44
N VAL A 70 -5.81 -3.07 -0.65
CA VAL A 70 -5.72 -2.40 -1.94
C VAL A 70 -4.87 -3.31 -2.80
N ASP A 71 -5.42 -3.79 -3.92
CA ASP A 71 -4.58 -4.45 -4.92
C ASP A 71 -3.49 -3.47 -5.32
N THR A 72 -2.24 -3.90 -5.17
CA THR A 72 -1.03 -3.13 -5.44
C THR A 72 0.00 -4.04 -6.07
N PRO A 73 0.88 -3.51 -6.95
CA PRO A 73 1.98 -4.29 -7.47
C PRO A 73 2.89 -4.83 -6.36
N SER A 74 3.53 -5.96 -6.59
CA SER A 74 4.51 -6.55 -5.67
C SER A 74 5.69 -5.61 -5.40
N ASP A 75 6.30 -5.73 -4.22
CA ASP A 75 7.44 -4.90 -3.83
C ASP A 75 8.64 -5.19 -4.75
N GLU A 76 8.81 -6.45 -5.15
CA GLU A 76 9.83 -6.91 -6.10
C GLU A 76 9.67 -6.25 -7.47
N TRP A 77 8.43 -6.19 -7.99
CA TRP A 77 8.16 -5.52 -9.25
C TRP A 77 8.40 -4.02 -9.16
N CYS A 78 7.91 -3.36 -8.10
CA CYS A 78 8.16 -1.93 -7.88
C CYS A 78 9.66 -1.61 -7.81
N GLN A 79 10.44 -2.49 -7.18
CA GLN A 79 11.89 -2.33 -7.07
C GLN A 79 12.58 -2.53 -8.43
N ALA A 80 12.15 -3.51 -9.22
CA ALA A 80 12.69 -3.72 -10.56
C ALA A 80 12.46 -2.52 -11.48
N VAL A 81 11.27 -1.91 -11.44
CA VAL A 81 10.99 -0.66 -12.16
C VAL A 81 11.98 0.45 -11.77
N LYS A 82 12.20 0.64 -10.46
CA LYS A 82 13.13 1.68 -9.97
C LYS A 82 14.57 1.42 -10.43
N ILE A 83 15.03 0.17 -10.34
CA ILE A 83 16.37 -0.23 -10.79
C ILE A 83 16.53 0.07 -12.29
N GLU A 84 15.54 -0.26 -13.10
CA GLU A 84 15.62 -0.10 -14.54
C GLU A 84 15.56 1.37 -14.98
N LEU A 85 14.76 2.19 -14.31
CA LEU A 85 14.77 3.65 -14.50
C LEU A 85 16.15 4.25 -14.25
N VAL A 86 16.83 3.83 -13.17
CA VAL A 86 18.19 4.28 -12.84
C VAL A 86 19.19 3.83 -13.91
N LYS A 87 19.16 2.54 -14.31
CA LYS A 87 20.05 2.01 -15.36
C LYS A 87 19.92 2.76 -16.69
N ARG A 88 18.70 3.11 -17.08
CA ARG A 88 18.41 3.85 -18.33
C ARG A 88 18.55 5.37 -18.20
N SER A 89 18.95 5.88 -17.03
CA SER A 89 18.94 7.33 -16.71
C SER A 89 17.61 8.00 -17.08
N MET A 90 16.50 7.28 -16.89
CA MET A 90 15.16 7.70 -17.27
C MET A 90 14.39 8.23 -16.05
N SER A 91 13.79 9.41 -16.19
CA SER A 91 12.92 9.98 -15.16
C SER A 91 11.51 9.38 -15.21
N VAL A 92 10.80 9.45 -14.08
CA VAL A 92 9.38 9.04 -14.01
C VAL A 92 8.51 9.87 -14.97
N ASN A 93 8.84 11.13 -15.23
CA ASN A 93 8.12 11.97 -16.19
C ASN A 93 8.26 11.43 -17.62
N GLN A 94 9.48 11.10 -18.03
CA GLN A 94 9.75 10.53 -19.37
C GLN A 94 9.05 9.17 -19.54
N LEU A 95 9.03 8.33 -18.50
CA LEU A 95 8.29 7.07 -18.55
C LEU A 95 6.77 7.32 -18.69
N ALA A 96 6.23 8.31 -17.96
CA ALA A 96 4.82 8.66 -18.03
C ALA A 96 4.41 9.15 -19.43
N GLU A 97 5.22 9.99 -20.05
CA GLU A 97 5.04 10.45 -21.43
C GLU A 97 5.05 9.27 -22.41
N LYS A 98 6.06 8.38 -22.33
CA LYS A 98 6.16 7.19 -23.18
C LYS A 98 4.97 6.24 -23.00
N ALA A 99 4.46 6.09 -21.78
CA ALA A 99 3.29 5.27 -21.49
C ALA A 99 1.96 5.97 -21.81
N SER A 100 1.98 7.26 -22.18
CA SER A 100 0.78 8.09 -22.40
C SER A 100 -0.17 8.07 -21.20
N VAL A 101 0.39 8.24 -19.98
CA VAL A 101 -0.38 8.32 -18.73
C VAL A 101 0.10 9.51 -17.91
N SER A 102 -0.74 10.03 -17.01
CA SER A 102 -0.28 11.11 -16.13
C SER A 102 0.82 10.60 -15.19
N ARG A 103 1.80 11.47 -14.91
CA ARG A 103 2.88 11.19 -13.96
C ARG A 103 2.35 10.74 -12.60
N ASP A 104 1.32 11.40 -12.09
CA ASP A 104 0.77 11.07 -10.77
C ASP A 104 0.13 9.68 -10.76
N ARG A 105 -0.56 9.30 -11.84
CA ARG A 105 -1.10 7.93 -11.99
C ARG A 105 0.01 6.89 -12.08
N LEU A 106 1.03 7.13 -12.90
CA LEU A 106 2.19 6.24 -12.99
C LEU A 106 2.87 6.08 -11.64
N SER A 107 3.09 7.19 -10.93
CA SER A 107 3.73 7.23 -9.61
C SER A 107 2.95 6.43 -8.57
N MET A 108 1.62 6.44 -8.60
CA MET A 108 0.82 5.60 -7.71
C MET A 108 1.07 4.10 -7.94
N VAL A 109 1.28 3.68 -9.19
CA VAL A 109 1.48 2.27 -9.54
C VAL A 109 2.90 1.81 -9.22
N ILE A 110 3.92 2.50 -9.74
CA ILE A 110 5.33 2.10 -9.57
C ILE A 110 5.85 2.21 -8.14
N ASN A 111 5.10 2.89 -7.27
CA ASN A 111 5.37 2.97 -5.83
C ASN A 111 4.46 2.06 -4.98
N GLY A 112 3.75 1.10 -5.59
CA GLY A 112 2.97 0.11 -4.86
C GLY A 112 1.77 0.70 -4.09
N ARG A 113 1.17 1.80 -4.59
CA ARG A 113 0.01 2.45 -3.93
C ARG A 113 -1.32 2.11 -4.57
N MET A 114 -1.30 1.58 -5.80
CA MET A 114 -2.50 1.21 -6.55
C MET A 114 -2.13 0.23 -7.67
N MET A 115 -2.92 -0.83 -7.84
CA MET A 115 -2.85 -1.68 -9.03
C MET A 115 -3.55 -1.00 -10.21
N ASN A 116 -2.90 -1.04 -11.36
CA ASN A 116 -3.50 -0.70 -12.64
C ASN A 116 -2.82 -1.55 -13.70
N GLU A 117 -3.49 -2.60 -14.15
CA GLU A 117 -2.95 -3.60 -15.08
C GLU A 117 -2.46 -2.97 -16.38
N GLN A 118 -3.22 -2.02 -16.93
CA GLN A 118 -2.83 -1.31 -18.16
C GLN A 118 -1.53 -0.51 -17.99
N ILE A 119 -1.33 0.14 -16.84
CA ILE A 119 -0.08 0.85 -16.54
C ILE A 119 1.05 -0.16 -16.33
N VAL A 120 0.81 -1.24 -15.60
CA VAL A 120 1.80 -2.31 -15.38
C VAL A 120 2.28 -2.91 -16.71
N GLU A 121 1.37 -3.27 -17.60
CA GLU A 121 1.68 -3.84 -18.92
C GLU A 121 2.51 -2.88 -19.76
N LYS A 122 2.14 -1.60 -19.81
CA LYS A 122 2.91 -0.57 -20.53
C LYS A 122 4.31 -0.41 -19.94
N VAL A 123 4.43 -0.37 -18.61
CA VAL A 123 5.73 -0.25 -17.94
C VAL A 123 6.59 -1.48 -18.21
N ASN A 124 6.02 -2.69 -18.14
CA ASN A 124 6.71 -3.93 -18.46
C ASN A 124 7.24 -3.93 -19.89
N SER A 125 6.43 -3.50 -20.85
CA SER A 125 6.85 -3.40 -22.26
C SER A 125 7.92 -2.33 -22.49
N LEU A 126 7.83 -1.17 -21.83
CA LEU A 126 8.77 -0.06 -22.04
C LEU A 126 10.13 -0.26 -21.34
N LEU A 127 10.14 -1.02 -20.25
CA LEU A 127 11.33 -1.27 -19.43
C LEU A 127 11.85 -2.72 -19.55
N ASP A 128 11.22 -3.55 -20.39
CA ASP A 128 11.58 -4.97 -20.58
C ASP A 128 11.58 -5.77 -19.26
N ILE A 129 10.57 -5.54 -18.41
CA ILE A 129 10.44 -6.21 -17.10
C ILE A 129 9.62 -7.49 -17.26
N SER A 130 10.23 -8.64 -16.93
CA SER A 130 9.58 -9.96 -16.97
C SER A 130 9.02 -10.42 -15.61
N LEU A 131 9.21 -9.64 -14.55
CA LEU A 131 8.68 -9.98 -13.22
C LEU A 131 7.17 -9.79 -13.17
N SER A 132 6.47 -10.71 -12.49
CA SER A 132 5.04 -10.55 -12.21
C SER A 132 4.81 -9.39 -11.23
N ALA A 133 3.94 -8.47 -11.63
CA ALA A 133 3.47 -7.41 -10.75
C ALA A 133 2.42 -7.90 -9.74
N VAL A 134 1.75 -9.01 -10.02
CA VAL A 134 0.77 -9.58 -9.09
C VAL A 134 1.54 -10.16 -7.90
N PRO A 135 1.27 -9.70 -6.66
CA PRO A 135 1.85 -10.30 -5.48
C PRO A 135 1.49 -11.79 -5.43
N VAL A 136 2.45 -12.65 -5.15
CA VAL A 136 2.14 -14.04 -4.81
C VAL A 136 1.37 -14.00 -3.50
N CYS A 137 0.04 -14.15 -3.57
CA CYS A 137 -0.74 -14.39 -2.37
C CYS A 137 -0.35 -15.78 -1.87
N ASP A 138 0.37 -15.84 -0.74
CA ASP A 138 0.38 -17.03 0.09
C ASP A 138 -1.08 -17.43 0.30
N SER A 139 -1.46 -18.53 -0.36
CA SER A 139 -2.79 -19.11 -0.34
C SER A 139 -3.02 -19.85 0.98
#